data_AF-A0A3D2PAF6-F1
#
_entry.id   AF-A0A3D2PAF6-F1
#
_cell.length_a   1.000
_cell.length_b   1.000
_cell.length_c   1.000
_cell.angle_alpha   90.00
_cell.angle_beta   90.00
_cell.angle_gamma   90.00
#
_symmetry.space_group_name_H-M   'P 1'
#
loop_
_entity.id
_entity.type
_entity.pdbx_description
1 polymer ?
#
loop_
_entity_poly.entity_id
_entity_poly.type
_entity_poly.pdbx_seq_one_letter_code
_entity_poly.pdbx_strand_id
1 'polypeptide(L)'
;KKYFPRLKVILENDANTAAWGAYFLIGKKKIKNLICLTLGTGLGGGIIINGQLYRGVSGSAGEIGHIILYPQGLRCNCGNYGCIERYVGVNYLVEMAKKEIIQGRKSIIMKLVKGDLKK
;
A
#
# COMPACT_ATOMS: atom_id res chain seq x y z
N LYS A 1 24.11 9.47 13.71
CA LYS A 1 24.63 9.90 15.03
C LYS A 1 25.38 11.24 15.02
N LYS A 2 25.93 11.71 13.88
CA LYS A 2 26.61 13.04 13.77
C LYS A 2 25.80 14.21 14.34
N TYR A 3 24.50 14.28 14.03
CA TYR A 3 23.63 15.40 14.46
C TYR A 3 22.87 15.15 15.77
N PHE A 4 22.58 13.89 16.08
CA PHE A 4 21.84 13.49 17.29
C PHE A 4 22.59 12.37 18.02
N PRO A 5 23.75 12.65 18.63
CA PRO A 5 24.62 11.62 19.17
C PRO A 5 24.05 10.93 20.42
N ARG A 6 23.16 11.62 21.15
CA ARG A 6 22.57 11.15 22.41
C ARG A 6 21.11 10.68 22.29
N LEU A 7 20.53 10.70 21.10
CA LEU A 7 19.13 10.27 20.89
C LEU A 7 19.08 8.89 20.22
N LYS A 8 18.12 8.07 20.66
CA LYS A 8 17.77 6.83 19.97
C LYS A 8 16.99 7.19 18.70
N VAL A 9 17.52 6.76 17.56
CA VAL A 9 16.86 6.89 16.26
C VAL A 9 16.38 5.51 15.83
N ILE A 10 15.11 5.42 15.44
CA ILE A 10 14.49 4.18 14.96
C ILE A 10 14.01 4.47 13.53
N LEU A 11 14.38 3.60 12.60
CA LEU A 11 13.85 3.57 11.25
C LEU A 11 12.85 2.44 11.15
N GLU A 12 11.73 2.68 10.51
CA GLU A 12 10.68 1.68 10.30
C GLU A 12 10.04 1.90 8.93
N ASN A 13 9.52 0.82 8.35
CA ASN A 13 8.69 0.89 7.15
C ASN A 13 7.41 1.73 7.41
N ASP A 14 6.92 2.42 6.39
CA ASP A 14 5.77 3.33 6.47
C ASP A 14 4.46 2.59 6.80
N ALA A 15 4.18 1.45 6.15
CA ALA A 15 3.02 0.61 6.43
C ALA A 15 3.08 -0.02 7.83
N ASN A 16 4.26 -0.45 8.27
CA ASN A 16 4.51 -0.88 9.65
C ASN A 16 4.23 0.23 10.67
N THR A 17 4.68 1.45 10.37
CA THR A 17 4.46 2.62 11.22
C THR A 17 2.99 2.99 11.29
N ALA A 18 2.27 2.95 10.16
CA ALA A 18 0.83 3.16 10.10
C ALA A 18 0.07 2.10 10.93
N ALA A 19 0.45 0.83 10.80
CA ALA A 19 -0.12 -0.27 11.57
C ALA A 19 0.08 -0.08 13.08
N TRP A 20 1.29 0.30 13.50
CA TRP A 20 1.60 0.54 14.90
C TRP A 20 0.85 1.74 15.48
N GLY A 21 0.70 2.81 14.69
CA GLY A 21 -0.12 3.98 15.04
C GLY A 21 -1.59 3.61 15.23
N ALA A 22 -2.18 2.91 14.26
CA ALA A 22 -3.56 2.43 14.34
C ALA A 22 -3.78 1.51 15.55
N TYR A 23 -2.85 0.59 15.79
CA TYR A 23 -2.89 -0.32 16.94
C TYR A 23 -2.82 0.42 18.28
N PHE A 24 -2.01 1.48 18.36
CA PHE A 24 -1.97 2.34 19.54
C PHE A 24 -3.33 3.02 19.78
N LEU A 25 -3.94 3.59 18.73
CA LEU A 25 -5.20 4.34 18.81
C LEU A 25 -6.41 3.46 19.14
N ILE A 26 -6.50 2.26 18.57
CA ILE A 26 -7.62 1.34 18.83
C ILE A 26 -7.54 0.71 20.24
N GLY A 27 -6.39 0.87 20.92
CA GLY A 27 -6.17 0.46 22.30
C GLY A 27 -5.51 -0.92 22.39
N LYS A 28 -4.18 -0.90 22.54
CA LYS A 28 -3.30 -2.10 22.61
C LYS A 28 -3.77 -3.23 23.54
N LYS A 29 -4.55 -2.91 24.58
CA LYS A 29 -5.06 -3.91 25.54
C LYS A 29 -6.26 -4.70 25.01
N LYS A 30 -6.96 -4.21 23.99
CA LYS A 30 -8.19 -4.83 23.45
C LYS A 30 -7.93 -5.76 22.27
N ILE A 31 -6.85 -5.53 21.53
CA ILE A 31 -6.50 -6.28 20.32
C ILE A 31 -5.08 -6.81 20.48
N LYS A 32 -4.86 -8.09 20.20
CA LYS A 32 -3.52 -8.72 20.22
C LYS A 32 -2.95 -8.96 18.83
N ASN A 33 -3.81 -9.14 17.83
CA ASN A 33 -3.42 -9.43 16.46
C ASN A 33 -4.14 -8.46 15.53
N LEU A 34 -3.42 -7.86 14.60
CA LEU A 34 -3.95 -6.89 13.66
C LEU A 34 -3.19 -6.97 12.35
N ILE A 35 -3.91 -6.91 11.23
CA ILE A 35 -3.34 -6.64 9.92
C ILE A 35 -3.86 -5.27 9.50
N CYS A 36 -2.95 -4.36 9.21
CA CYS A 36 -3.25 -3.06 8.61
C CYS A 36 -2.89 -3.14 7.14
N LEU A 37 -3.82 -2.72 6.28
CA LEU A 37 -3.56 -2.53 4.84
C LEU A 37 -3.60 -1.04 4.56
N THR A 38 -2.56 -0.53 3.91
CA THR A 38 -2.51 0.86 3.46
C THR A 38 -2.77 0.89 1.96
N LEU A 39 -3.81 1.62 1.56
CA LEU A 39 -4.16 1.80 0.16
C LEU A 39 -3.99 3.27 -0.22
N GLY A 40 -3.17 3.53 -1.23
CA GLY A 40 -2.88 4.88 -1.71
C GLY A 40 -2.12 4.79 -3.03
N THR A 41 -0.91 5.36 -3.08
CA THR A 41 -0.02 5.21 -4.25
C THR A 41 0.15 3.74 -4.64
N GLY A 42 0.31 2.87 -3.64
CA GLY A 42 0.40 1.42 -3.76
C GLY A 42 -0.44 0.68 -2.72
N LEU A 43 -0.11 -0.60 -2.49
CA LEU A 43 -0.71 -1.43 -1.44
C LEU A 43 0.37 -1.91 -0.48
N GLY A 44 0.38 -1.34 0.73
CA GLY A 44 1.27 -1.77 1.81
C GLY A 44 0.54 -2.60 2.88
N GLY A 45 1.31 -3.25 3.74
CA GLY A 45 0.78 -3.99 4.86
C GLY A 45 1.68 -3.92 6.10
N GLY A 46 1.06 -3.89 7.27
CA GLY A 46 1.75 -4.02 8.55
C GLY A 46 1.03 -5.03 9.44
N ILE A 47 1.79 -5.89 10.11
CA ILE A 47 1.26 -7.04 10.84
C ILE A 47 1.64 -6.91 12.31
N ILE A 48 0.69 -7.12 13.20
CA ILE A 48 0.90 -7.21 14.64
C ILE A 48 0.44 -8.58 15.11
N ILE A 49 1.32 -9.28 15.83
CA ILE A 49 1.06 -10.60 16.41
C ILE A 49 1.40 -10.53 17.89
N ASN A 50 0.48 -10.97 18.76
CA ASN A 50 0.64 -10.95 20.21
C ASN A 50 1.09 -9.58 20.77
N GLY A 51 0.58 -8.50 20.18
CA GLY A 51 0.86 -7.12 20.57
C GLY A 51 2.22 -6.58 20.12
N GLN A 52 2.93 -7.30 19.26
CA GLN A 52 4.23 -6.89 18.73
C GLN A 52 4.16 -6.74 17.21
N LEU A 53 4.82 -5.71 16.68
CA LEU A 53 4.98 -5.54 15.24
C LEU A 53 5.82 -6.69 14.67
N TYR A 54 5.23 -7.45 13.75
CA TYR A 54 5.84 -8.58 13.09
C TYR A 54 6.53 -8.12 11.80
N ARG A 55 7.85 -8.25 11.77
CA ARG A 55 8.71 -7.77 10.67
C ARG A 55 9.19 -8.89 9.73
N GLY A 56 8.96 -10.16 10.10
CA GLY A 56 9.54 -11.31 9.41
C GLY A 56 11.06 -11.39 9.56
N VAL A 57 11.69 -12.29 8.81
CA VAL A 57 13.13 -12.58 8.92
C VAL A 57 14.00 -11.42 8.43
N SER A 58 13.60 -10.73 7.36
CA SER A 58 14.39 -9.67 6.71
C SER A 58 13.87 -8.26 6.95
N GLY A 59 12.79 -8.08 7.73
CA GLY A 59 12.11 -6.79 7.83
C GLY A 59 11.03 -6.55 6.77
N SER A 60 10.80 -7.51 5.87
CA SER A 60 9.91 -7.39 4.70
C SER A 60 8.58 -8.12 4.85
N ALA A 61 8.18 -8.49 6.07
CA ALA A 61 6.84 -9.05 6.27
C ALA A 61 5.78 -7.97 5.98
N GLY A 62 4.65 -8.38 5.40
CA GLY A 62 3.56 -7.46 5.10
C GLY A 62 3.64 -6.78 3.73
N GLU A 63 4.58 -7.17 2.86
CA GLU A 63 4.65 -6.76 1.44
C GLU A 63 3.51 -7.38 0.59
N ILE A 64 2.27 -7.22 1.05
CA ILE A 64 1.06 -7.82 0.50
C ILE A 64 0.78 -7.29 -0.91
N GLY A 65 1.17 -6.04 -1.20
CA GLY A 65 1.09 -5.46 -2.54
C GLY A 65 1.80 -6.28 -3.62
N HIS A 66 2.84 -7.02 -3.25
CA HIS A 66 3.66 -7.78 -4.19
C HIS A 66 3.31 -9.27 -4.28
N ILE A 67 2.28 -9.73 -3.56
CA ILE A 67 1.71 -11.06 -3.77
C ILE A 67 1.19 -11.16 -5.21
N ILE A 68 1.51 -12.27 -5.88
CA ILE A 68 1.06 -12.53 -7.25
C ILE A 68 -0.42 -12.91 -7.22
N LEU A 69 -1.27 -12.03 -7.76
CA LEU A 69 -2.69 -12.29 -7.99
C LEU A 69 -2.93 -12.96 -9.34
N TYR A 70 -2.21 -12.53 -10.37
CA TYR A 70 -2.33 -13.03 -11.73
C TYR A 70 -0.95 -13.44 -12.28
N PRO A 71 -0.56 -14.72 -12.29
CA PRO A 71 0.80 -15.15 -12.65
C PRO A 71 1.33 -14.66 -14.00
N GLN A 72 0.44 -14.41 -14.97
CA GLN A 72 0.77 -13.85 -16.29
C GLN A 72 0.21 -12.43 -16.45
N GLY A 73 0.11 -11.72 -15.33
CA GLY A 73 -0.53 -10.43 -15.23
C GLY A 73 0.32 -9.27 -15.72
N LEU A 74 -0.11 -8.06 -15.38
CA LEU A 74 0.57 -6.82 -15.73
C LEU A 74 1.89 -6.69 -14.97
N ARG A 75 2.89 -6.08 -15.60
CA ARG A 75 4.19 -5.81 -14.99
C ARG A 75 4.04 -4.84 -13.81
N CYS A 76 4.66 -5.16 -12.68
CA CYS A 76 4.75 -4.33 -11.49
C CYS A 76 6.09 -3.61 -11.42
N ASN A 77 6.15 -2.47 -10.73
CA ASN A 77 7.37 -1.69 -10.55
C ASN A 77 8.44 -2.41 -9.72
N CYS A 78 8.06 -3.40 -8.89
CA CYS A 78 9.02 -4.22 -8.16
C CYS A 78 9.80 -5.21 -9.04
N GLY A 79 9.44 -5.34 -10.33
CA GLY A 79 10.08 -6.23 -11.30
C GLY A 79 9.29 -7.50 -11.62
N ASN A 80 8.37 -7.91 -10.74
CA ASN A 80 7.49 -9.07 -10.95
C ASN A 80 6.31 -8.76 -11.91
N TYR A 81 5.53 -9.79 -12.21
CA TYR A 81 4.26 -9.70 -12.95
C TYR A 81 3.10 -10.11 -12.04
N GLY A 82 1.97 -9.44 -12.20
CA GLY A 82 0.72 -9.87 -11.56
C GLY A 82 0.56 -9.51 -10.09
N CYS A 83 1.43 -8.67 -9.53
CA CYS A 83 1.31 -8.22 -8.15
C CYS A 83 -0.05 -7.54 -7.88
N ILE A 84 -0.66 -7.78 -6.72
CA ILE A 84 -1.94 -7.15 -6.33
C ILE A 84 -1.89 -5.62 -6.51
N GLU A 85 -0.82 -4.97 -6.07
CA GLU A 85 -0.62 -3.52 -6.17
C GLU A 85 -0.84 -2.99 -7.60
N ARG A 86 -0.45 -3.76 -8.62
CA ARG A 86 -0.59 -3.36 -10.02
C ARG A 86 -2.04 -3.14 -10.45
N TYR A 87 -2.99 -3.66 -9.70
CA TYR A 87 -4.43 -3.60 -9.98
C TYR A 87 -5.20 -2.69 -9.04
N VAL A 88 -4.62 -2.33 -7.88
CA VAL A 88 -5.32 -1.53 -6.85
C VAL A 88 -4.63 -0.21 -6.52
N GLY A 89 -3.36 -0.03 -6.89
CA GLY A 89 -2.64 1.22 -6.67
C GLY A 89 -3.27 2.37 -7.46
N VAL A 90 -3.35 3.55 -6.85
CA VAL A 90 -4.08 4.71 -7.41
C VAL A 90 -3.64 5.05 -8.83
N ASN A 91 -2.33 5.10 -9.10
CA ASN A 91 -1.83 5.45 -10.44
C ASN A 91 -2.27 4.42 -11.50
N TYR A 92 -2.30 3.14 -11.14
CA TYR A 92 -2.72 2.06 -12.03
C TYR A 92 -4.24 2.05 -12.24
N LEU A 93 -5.03 2.33 -11.20
CA LEU A 93 -6.48 2.50 -11.33
C LEU A 93 -6.82 3.67 -12.27
N VAL A 94 -6.11 4.79 -12.13
CA VAL A 94 -6.28 5.95 -13.02
C VAL A 94 -5.89 5.62 -14.46
N GLU A 95 -4.78 4.91 -14.68
CA GLU A 95 -4.36 4.44 -16.01
C GLU A 95 -5.43 3.55 -16.66
N MET A 96 -5.94 2.56 -15.92
CA MET A 96 -6.99 1.66 -16.40
C MET A 96 -8.29 2.42 -16.71
N ALA A 97 -8.72 3.33 -15.82
CA ALA A 97 -9.91 4.14 -16.05
C ALA A 97 -9.79 5.00 -17.31
N LYS A 98 -8.64 5.67 -17.52
CA LYS A 98 -8.38 6.47 -18.72
C LYS A 98 -8.42 5.61 -19.98
N LYS A 99 -7.77 4.44 -19.97
CA LYS A 99 -7.75 3.51 -21.10
C LYS A 99 -9.15 3.09 -21.51
N GLU A 100 -9.98 2.67 -20.56
CA GLU A 100 -11.36 2.24 -20.83
C GLU A 100 -12.23 3.39 -21.37
N ILE A 101 -12.09 4.59 -20.83
CA ILE A 101 -12.82 5.78 -21.30
C ILE A 101 -12.42 6.13 -22.74
N ILE A 102 -11.12 6.11 -23.06
CA ILE A 102 -10.60 6.36 -24.41
C ILE A 102 -11.12 5.31 -25.40
N GLN A 103 -11.31 4.06 -24.95
CA GLN A 103 -11.91 2.98 -25.75
C GLN A 103 -13.44 3.08 -25.89
N GLY A 104 -14.05 4.17 -25.39
CA GLY A 104 -15.47 4.46 -25.57
C GLY A 104 -16.36 4.07 -24.40
N ARG A 105 -15.80 3.59 -23.27
CA ARG A 105 -16.62 3.33 -22.07
C ARG A 105 -17.15 4.66 -21.52
N LYS A 106 -18.48 4.82 -21.53
CA LYS A 106 -19.15 5.96 -20.89
C LYS A 106 -18.90 5.94 -19.38
N SER A 107 -18.52 7.08 -18.80
CA SER A 107 -18.22 7.21 -17.38
C SER A 107 -18.52 8.61 -16.84
N ILE A 108 -18.97 8.70 -15.59
CA ILE A 108 -19.14 9.97 -14.87
C ILE A 108 -17.81 10.73 -14.68
N ILE A 109 -16.68 10.01 -14.73
CA ILE A 109 -15.34 10.59 -14.63
C ILE A 109 -15.15 11.70 -15.66
N MET A 110 -15.65 11.55 -16.89
CA MET A 110 -15.55 12.60 -17.92
C MET A 110 -16.21 13.92 -17.49
N LYS A 111 -17.33 13.84 -16.75
CA LYS A 111 -17.99 15.02 -16.18
C LYS A 111 -17.17 15.60 -15.02
N LEU A 112 -16.65 14.73 -14.13
CA LEU A 112 -15.86 15.14 -12.97
C LEU A 112 -14.56 15.85 -13.37
N VAL A 113 -13.89 15.38 -14.40
CA VAL A 113 -12.65 15.98 -14.94
C VAL A 113 -12.91 17.08 -15.97
N LYS A 114 -14.18 17.46 -16.20
CA LYS A 114 -14.59 18.48 -17.17
C LYS A 114 -14.05 18.22 -18.59
N GLY A 115 -14.05 16.96 -19.01
CA GLY A 115 -13.57 16.52 -20.32
C GLY A 115 -12.04 16.38 -20.45
N ASP A 116 -11.26 16.78 -19.44
CA ASP A 116 -9.79 16.73 -19.48
C ASP A 116 -9.23 15.58 -18.65
N LEU A 117 -8.92 14.46 -19.31
CA LEU A 117 -8.31 13.29 -18.67
C LEU A 117 -6.84 13.50 -18.24
N LYS A 118 -6.25 14.69 -18.35
CA LYS A 118 -4.93 14.98 -17.75
C LYS A 118 -5.05 15.49 -16.32
N LYS A 119 -6.23 15.97 -15.92
CA LYS A 119 -6.56 16.28 -14.52
C LYS A 119 -6.77 15.01 -13.71
#